data_AF-A0A258CKK5-F1
#
_entry.id   AF-A0A258CKK5-F1
#
_cell.length_a   1.000
_cell.length_b   1.000
_cell.length_c   1.000
_cell.angle_alpha   90.00
_cell.angle_beta   90.00
_cell.angle_gamma   90.00
#
_symmetry.space_group_name_H-M   'P 1'
#
loop_
_entity.id
_entity.type
_entity.pdbx_description
1 polymer ?
#
loop_
_entity_poly.entity_id
_entity_poly.type
_entity_poly.pdbx_seq_one_letter_code
_entity_poly.pdbx_strand_id
1 'polypeptide(L)' 'MSGIEVVDRLGQPLLKEQLTLGVSTNSVERGQTVDVWSYKTKADMGGDFLLSIEFTDGKVSKISRKQQGRI' A
#
# COMPACT_ATOMS: atom_id res chain seq x y z
N MET A 1 -8.88 -7.91 3.45
CA MET A 1 -9.17 -7.17 2.21
C MET A 1 -8.12 -7.54 1.19
N SER A 2 -8.55 -7.95 0.00
CA SER A 2 -7.74 -8.34 -1.15
C SER A 2 -7.52 -7.14 -2.07
N GLY A 3 -6.56 -7.27 -2.99
CA GLY A 3 -6.27 -6.21 -3.98
C GLY A 3 -7.49 -5.79 -4.80
N ILE A 4 -8.35 -6.74 -5.22
CA ILE A 4 -9.53 -6.42 -6.03
C ILE A 4 -10.54 -5.58 -5.24
N GLU A 5 -10.74 -5.86 -3.95
CA GLU A 5 -11.62 -5.08 -3.08
C GLU A 5 -11.10 -3.66 -2.83
N VAL A 6 -9.77 -3.49 -2.81
CA VAL A 6 -9.16 -2.15 -2.71
C VAL A 6 -9.39 -1.37 -4.00
N VAL A 7 -9.23 -2.02 -5.16
CA VAL A 7 -9.47 -1.39 -6.47
C VAL A 7 -10.94 -1.02 -6.67
N ASP A 8 -11.87 -1.88 -6.24
CA ASP A 8 -13.30 -1.61 -6.31
C ASP A 8 -13.69 -0.35 -5.51
N ARG A 9 -13.03 -0.11 -4.37
CA ARG A 9 -13.31 1.04 -3.49
C ARG A 9 -12.57 2.32 -3.87
N LEU A 10 -11.31 2.21 -4.29
CA LEU A 10 -10.41 3.37 -4.46
C LEU A 10 -10.02 3.61 -5.93
N GLY A 11 -10.44 2.74 -6.85
CA GLY A 11 -9.99 2.75 -8.24
C GLY A 11 -8.60 2.14 -8.41
N GLN A 12 -7.98 2.39 -9.56
CA GLN A 12 -6.60 1.94 -9.80
C GLN A 12 -5.60 2.80 -9.01
N PRO A 13 -4.57 2.20 -8.38
CA PRO A 13 -3.53 2.97 -7.73
C PRO A 13 -2.71 3.75 -8.75
N LEU A 14 -2.16 4.87 -8.29
CA LEU A 14 -1.24 5.69 -9.07
C LEU A 14 0.10 4.99 -9.27
N LEU A 15 0.54 4.26 -8.25
CA LEU A 15 1.81 3.55 -8.26
C LEU A 15 1.65 2.19 -7.56
N LYS A 16 2.26 1.17 -8.15
CA LYS A 16 2.41 -0.16 -7.55
C LYS A 16 3.90 -0.46 -7.47
N GLU A 17 4.37 -0.74 -6.28
CA GLU A 17 5.74 -1.17 -6.01
C GLU A 17 5.70 -2.58 -5.43
N GLN A 18 6.69 -3.41 -5.77
CA GLN A 18 6.85 -4.73 -5.19
C GLN A 18 8.20 -4.77 -4.50
N LEU A 19 8.18 -5.02 -3.20
CA LEU A 19 9.35 -5.14 -2.35
C LEU A 19 9.55 -6.62 -2.02
N THR A 20 10.70 -7.16 -2.37
CA THR A 20 11.10 -8.50 -1.96
C THR A 20 12.10 -8.34 -0.81
N LEU A 21 11.68 -8.68 0.40
CA LEU A 21 12.57 -8.70 1.55
C LEU A 21 13.49 -9.92 1.44
N GLY A 22 14.76 -9.64 1.15
CA GLY A 22 15.79 -10.66 0.95
C GLY A 22 16.10 -11.45 2.22
N VAL A 23 16.30 -12.76 2.05
CA VAL A 23 16.58 -13.73 3.10
C VAL A 23 17.98 -13.47 3.65
N SER A 24 18.10 -13.17 4.95
CA SER A 24 19.40 -13.14 5.63
C SER A 24 19.93 -14.56 5.80
N THR A 25 21.22 -14.76 5.53
CA THR A 25 21.92 -16.01 5.20
C THR A 25 22.05 -17.05 6.33
N ASN A 26 21.07 -17.22 7.22
CA ASN A 26 21.13 -18.26 8.27
C ASN A 26 19.79 -18.87 8.70
N SER A 27 18.66 -18.48 8.12
CA SER A 27 17.36 -19.12 8.34
C SER A 27 16.62 -19.30 7.02
N VAL A 28 16.03 -20.48 6.81
CA VAL A 28 15.16 -20.77 5.65
C VAL A 28 13.81 -20.08 5.89
N GLU A 29 13.82 -18.77 5.91
CA GLU A 29 12.58 -17.98 5.90
C GLU A 29 12.23 -17.68 4.45
N ARG A 30 11.00 -18.02 4.09
CA ARG A 30 10.44 -17.76 2.75
C ARG A 30 10.50 -16.25 2.55
N GLY A 31 11.21 -15.79 1.52
CA GLY A 31 11.30 -14.36 1.20
C GLY A 31 9.91 -13.74 1.19
N GLN A 32 9.72 -12.67 1.97
CA GLN A 32 8.42 -12.03 2.09
C GLN A 32 8.27 -11.02 0.96
N THR A 33 7.32 -11.27 0.06
CA THR A 33 6.93 -10.31 -0.96
C THR A 33 5.88 -9.37 -0.38
N VAL A 34 6.17 -8.08 -0.42
CA VAL A 34 5.28 -7.01 0.01
C VAL A 34 4.96 -6.14 -1.20
N ASP A 35 3.69 -6.04 -1.58
CA ASP A 35 3.28 -5.10 -2.61
C ASP A 35 2.80 -3.80 -1.95
N VAL A 36 3.20 -2.65 -2.45
CA VAL A 36 2.81 -1.34 -1.93
C VAL A 36 2.08 -0.58 -3.02
N TRP A 37 0.82 -0.23 -2.77
CA TRP A 37 -0.01 0.52 -3.70
C TRP A 37 -0.26 1.92 -3.16
N SER A 38 0.05 2.92 -3.98
CA SER A 38 -0.10 4.33 -3.60
C SER A 38 -1.26 5.00 -4.34
N TYR A 39 -2.03 5.77 -3.59
CA TYR A 39 -3.22 6.49 -4.05
C TYR A 39 -3.12 7.96 -3.63
N LYS A 40 -3.73 8.83 -4.44
CA LYS A 40 -4.04 10.21 -4.05
C LYS A 40 -5.54 10.32 -3.90
N THR A 41 -6.01 10.60 -2.69
CA THR A 41 -7.43 10.83 -2.41
C THR A 41 -7.64 12.26 -1.95
N LYS A 42 -8.82 12.81 -2.23
CA LYS A 42 -9.28 14.06 -1.61
C LYS A 42 -10.06 13.71 -0.35
N ALA A 43 -9.86 14.46 0.72
CA ALA A 43 -10.75 14.37 1.87
C ALA A 43 -11.94 15.32 1.71
N ASP A 44 -13.07 14.94 2.30
CA ASP A 44 -14.32 15.71 2.25
C ASP A 44 -14.17 17.13 2.83
N MET A 45 -13.23 17.34 3.76
CA MET A 45 -12.98 18.64 4.40
C MET A 45 -11.95 19.52 3.67
N GLY A 46 -11.56 19.14 2.44
CA GLY A 46 -10.52 19.82 1.68
C GLY A 46 -9.12 19.36 2.10
N GLY A 47 -8.29 19.06 1.10
CA GLY A 47 -6.93 18.55 1.30
C GLY A 47 -6.68 17.27 0.51
N ASP A 48 -5.48 17.16 -0.03
CA ASP A 48 -5.01 15.97 -0.72
C ASP A 48 -4.35 15.04 0.29
N PHE A 49 -4.65 13.74 0.22
CA PHE A 49 -4.04 12.71 1.03
C PHE A 49 -3.35 11.70 0.14
N LEU A 50 -2.12 11.36 0.51
CA LEU A 50 -1.42 10.20 -0.02
C LEU A 50 -1.75 9.01 0.87
N LEU A 51 -2.29 7.97 0.27
CA LEU A 51 -2.56 6.68 0.90
C LEU A 51 -1.57 5.66 0.33
N SER A 52 -0.91 4.92 1.21
CA SER A 52 -0.06 3.78 0.84
C SER A 52 -0.62 2.53 1.50
N ILE A 53 -0.94 1.53 0.69
CA ILE A 53 -1.53 0.26 1.14
C ILE A 53 -0.51 -0.83 0.86
N GLU A 54 -0.04 -1.50 1.91
CA GLU A 54 0.87 -2.62 1.83
C GLU A 54 0.06 -3.92 1.81
N PHE A 55 0.46 -4.85 0.95
CA PHE A 55 -0.10 -6.18 0.81
C PHE A 55 0.98 -7.20 1.12
N THR A 56 0.61 -8.21 1.89
CA THR A 56 1.43 -9.38 2.19
C THR A 56 0.58 -10.60 1.89
N ASP A 57 1.13 -11.54 1.12
CA ASP A 57 0.39 -12.73 0.64
C ASP A 57 -0.94 -12.37 -0.04
N GLY A 58 -0.95 -11.28 -0.82
CA GLY A 58 -2.12 -10.80 -1.56
C GLY A 58 -3.23 -10.15 -0.71
N LYS A 59 -3.00 -9.95 0.59
CA LYS A 59 -3.95 -9.33 1.52
C LYS A 59 -3.37 -8.05 2.08
N VAL A 60 -4.21 -7.04 2.30
CA VAL A 60 -3.81 -5.80 2.97
C VAL A 60 -3.25 -6.12 4.35
N SER A 61 -1.99 -5.76 4.56
CA SER A 61 -1.27 -5.92 5.82
C SER A 61 -1.13 -4.59 6.56
N LYS A 62 -1.04 -3.47 5.84
CA LYS A 62 -0.90 -2.13 6.45
C LYS A 62 -1.46 -1.04 5.56
N ILE A 63 -1.99 0.02 6.20
CA ILE A 63 -2.45 1.23 5.53
C ILE A 63 -1.78 2.43 6.20
N SER A 64 -1.05 3.21 5.42
CA SER A 64 -0.41 4.44 5.85
C SER A 64 -1.04 5.62 5.12
N ARG A 65 -1.23 6.74 5.83
CA ARG A 65 -1.77 7.98 5.23
C ARG A 65 -0.89 9.17 5.57
N LYS A 66 -0.68 10.05 4.58
CA LYS A 66 0.02 11.31 4.75
C LYS A 66 -0.80 12.43 4.11
N GLN A 67 -1.20 13.41 4.92
CA GLN A 67 -1.84 14.62 4.42
C GLN A 67 -0.81 15.47 3.66
N GLN A 68 -1.13 15.85 2.43
CA GLN A 68 -0.41 16.86 1.66
C GLN A 68 -1.14 18.19 1.77
N GLY A 69 -0.43 19.21 2.27
CA GLY A 69 -0.97 20.56 2.43
C GLY A 69 -1.75 20.70 3.73
N ARG A 70 -1.20 21.50 4.64
CA ARG A 70 -1.94 22.20 5.68
C ARG A 70 -2.06 23.64 5.18
N ILE A 71 -3.28 24.17 5.08
CA ILE A 71 -3.45 25.62 5.03
C ILE A 71 -3.25 26.13 6.46
#